data_AF-A0A5K3FRV8-F1
#
_entry.id   AF-A0A5K3FRV8-F1
#
_cell.length_a   1.000
_cell.length_b   1.000
_cell.length_c   1.000
_cell.angle_alpha   90.00
_cell.angle_beta   90.00
_cell.angle_gamma   90.00
#
_symmetry.space_group_name_H-M   'P 1'
#
loop_
_entity.id
_entity.type
_entity.pdbx_description
1 polymer ?
#
loop_
_entity_poly.entity_id
_entity_poly.type
_entity_poly.pdbx_seq_one_letter_code
_entity_poly.pdbx_strand_id
1 'polypeptide(L)'
;QDLQSQVDILTFQAYIGQKKFNVVINEVVESHELLEYRLVLLLAKQQAGIIPQDEVLEQMNSVPFENVSMNDPSSLYIGSAIFMNLGMPEKALRVLHHGSNLICDAMAVHCLLILNRLDLAGNIVRKMQNKNEDSLAYQLAFAEFCLAQGGDKLNEALNIYQELQEKYKPSALLLNGQAVALISMGKYAEAEPLLRQALDLDPNHSESLLNMLAVSVHTGKPAEVVNRYISQVRDCDKVHPFLASLDRMDNVFGEVSQSFAPVTMR
;
A
#
# COMPACT_ATOMS: atom_id res chain seq x y z
N GLN A 1 23.92 -2.72 15.56
CA GLN A 1 23.18 -3.64 14.68
C GLN A 1 24.20 -4.28 13.76
N ASP A 2 24.17 -5.60 13.62
CA ASP A 2 25.08 -6.28 12.69
C ASP A 2 24.63 -6.01 11.24
N LEU A 3 25.57 -5.78 10.33
CA LEU A 3 25.28 -5.51 8.93
C LEU A 3 24.55 -6.71 8.30
N GLN A 4 24.88 -7.93 8.74
CA GLN A 4 24.23 -9.16 8.32
C GLN A 4 22.72 -9.13 8.62
N SER A 5 22.33 -8.72 9.83
CA SER A 5 20.93 -8.66 10.22
C SER A 5 20.12 -7.67 9.37
N GLN A 6 20.74 -6.54 8.99
CA GLN A 6 20.07 -5.57 8.12
C GLN A 6 19.84 -6.14 6.70
N VAL A 7 20.80 -6.89 6.17
CA VAL A 7 20.68 -7.54 4.85
C VAL A 7 19.59 -8.62 4.87
N ASP A 8 19.54 -9.42 5.93
CA ASP A 8 18.54 -10.48 6.08
C ASP A 8 17.12 -9.88 6.14
N ILE A 9 16.91 -8.84 6.95
CA ILE A 9 15.61 -8.17 7.08
C ILE A 9 15.14 -7.58 5.74
N LEU A 10 16.03 -6.91 5.00
CA LEU A 10 15.70 -6.40 3.67
C LEU A 10 15.36 -7.54 2.69
N THR A 11 16.04 -8.67 2.80
CA THR A 11 15.80 -9.85 1.95
C THR A 11 14.44 -10.48 2.26
N PHE A 12 14.09 -10.62 3.55
CA PHE A 12 12.77 -11.11 3.94
C PHE A 12 11.65 -10.16 3.51
N GLN A 13 11.84 -8.84 3.63
CA GLN A 13 10.90 -7.86 3.12
C GLN A 13 10.72 -7.96 1.61
N ALA A 14 11.81 -8.19 0.86
CA ALA A 14 11.74 -8.42 -0.57
C ALA A 14 10.96 -9.71 -0.90
N TYR A 15 11.12 -10.78 -0.12
CA TYR A 15 10.30 -12.00 -0.28
C TYR A 15 8.82 -11.75 0.02
N ILE A 16 8.49 -10.98 1.07
CA ILE A 16 7.12 -10.57 1.36
C ILE A 16 6.54 -9.76 0.20
N GLY A 17 7.28 -8.79 -0.34
CA GLY A 17 6.86 -7.99 -1.50
C GLY A 17 6.63 -8.83 -2.76
N GLN A 18 7.33 -9.97 -2.91
CA GLN A 18 7.11 -10.95 -3.98
C GLN A 18 5.99 -11.97 -3.68
N LYS A 19 5.23 -11.78 -2.59
CA LYS A 19 4.21 -12.72 -2.08
C LYS A 19 4.75 -14.12 -1.76
N LYS A 20 6.06 -14.24 -1.47
CA LYS A 20 6.74 -15.50 -1.10
C LYS A 20 6.80 -15.68 0.42
N PHE A 21 5.64 -15.59 1.08
CA PHE A 21 5.54 -15.58 2.55
C PHE A 21 6.14 -16.83 3.21
N ASN A 22 5.97 -18.00 2.58
CA ASN A 22 6.45 -19.28 3.12
C ASN A 22 7.97 -19.34 3.31
N VAL A 23 8.75 -18.58 2.52
CA VAL A 23 10.21 -18.52 2.70
C VAL A 23 10.53 -17.90 4.06
N VAL A 24 9.95 -16.73 4.34
CA VAL A 24 10.12 -16.02 5.62
C VAL A 24 9.60 -16.83 6.79
N ILE A 25 8.43 -17.47 6.63
CA ILE A 25 7.79 -18.26 7.70
C ILE A 25 8.64 -19.47 8.10
N ASN A 26 9.33 -20.10 7.15
CA ASN A 26 10.14 -21.29 7.41
C ASN A 26 11.56 -20.94 7.89
N GLU A 27 12.11 -19.79 7.48
CA GLU A 27 13.48 -19.40 7.82
C GLU A 27 13.59 -18.62 9.13
N VAL A 28 12.56 -17.86 9.51
CA VAL A 28 12.58 -17.01 10.71
C VAL A 28 11.99 -17.75 11.92
N VAL A 29 12.77 -17.84 12.99
CA VAL A 29 12.34 -18.45 14.27
C VAL A 29 11.39 -17.52 15.03
N GLU A 30 10.28 -18.04 15.55
CA GLU A 30 9.27 -17.25 16.27
C GLU A 30 9.81 -16.54 17.52
N SER A 31 10.68 -17.21 18.27
CA SER A 31 11.30 -16.69 19.50
C SER A 31 12.63 -15.98 19.25
N HIS A 32 12.81 -15.39 18.06
CA HIS A 32 14.06 -14.70 17.71
C HIS A 32 14.34 -13.53 18.68
N GLU A 33 15.60 -13.35 19.06
CA GLU A 33 16.02 -12.33 20.05
C GLU A 33 15.71 -10.90 19.56
N LEU A 34 15.98 -10.64 18.28
CA LEU A 34 15.73 -9.35 17.65
C LEU A 34 14.24 -9.15 17.31
N LEU A 35 13.70 -7.99 17.70
CA LEU A 35 12.30 -7.62 17.47
C LEU A 35 11.96 -7.53 15.97
N GLU A 36 12.86 -6.98 15.15
CA GLU A 36 12.66 -6.81 13.71
C GLU A 36 12.36 -8.14 13.00
N TYR A 37 13.03 -9.24 13.38
CA TYR A 37 12.77 -10.57 12.84
C TYR A 37 11.37 -11.08 13.24
N ARG A 38 10.99 -10.91 14.51
CA ARG A 38 9.66 -11.30 15.00
C ARG A 38 8.55 -10.53 14.28
N LEU A 39 8.75 -9.23 14.04
CA LEU A 39 7.80 -8.39 13.32
C LEU A 39 7.72 -8.75 11.83
N VAL A 40 8.84 -9.03 11.16
CA VAL A 40 8.85 -9.48 9.76
C VAL A 40 8.12 -10.81 9.61
N LEU A 41 8.35 -11.75 10.53
CA LEU A 41 7.62 -13.02 10.55
C LEU A 41 6.11 -12.80 10.76
N LEU A 42 5.73 -11.95 11.71
CA LEU A 42 4.32 -11.63 11.97
C LEU A 42 3.66 -11.00 10.75
N LEU A 43 4.34 -10.07 10.07
CA LEU A 43 3.87 -9.46 8.82
C LEU A 43 3.67 -10.52 7.73
N ALA A 44 4.63 -11.45 7.55
CA ALA A 44 4.51 -12.53 6.57
C ALA A 44 3.31 -13.45 6.88
N LYS A 45 3.11 -13.83 8.15
CA LYS A 45 1.97 -14.66 8.57
C LYS A 45 0.62 -13.95 8.41
N GLN A 46 0.57 -12.64 8.69
CA GLN A 46 -0.60 -11.80 8.47
C GLN A 46 -0.98 -11.77 6.99
N GLN A 47 -0.03 -11.46 6.11
CA GLN A 47 -0.29 -11.38 4.66
C GLN A 47 -0.57 -12.74 4.01
N ALA A 48 -0.03 -13.82 4.58
CA ALA A 48 -0.38 -15.18 4.17
C ALA A 48 -1.78 -15.63 4.64
N GLY A 49 -2.45 -14.87 5.52
CA GLY A 49 -3.75 -15.22 6.07
C GLY A 49 -3.71 -16.44 7.00
N ILE A 50 -2.56 -16.75 7.59
CA ILE A 50 -2.37 -17.91 8.50
C ILE A 50 -2.92 -17.60 9.89
N ILE A 51 -2.77 -16.35 10.33
CA ILE A 51 -3.16 -15.87 11.66
C ILE A 51 -4.36 -14.91 11.51
N PRO A 52 -5.41 -15.02 12.34
CA PRO A 52 -6.53 -14.06 12.33
C PRO A 52 -6.08 -12.66 12.75
N GLN A 53 -6.76 -11.64 12.22
CA GLN A 53 -6.41 -10.23 12.48
C GLN A 53 -6.42 -9.87 13.99
N ASP A 54 -7.32 -10.46 14.77
CA ASP A 54 -7.41 -10.21 16.22
C ASP A 54 -6.17 -10.70 16.98
N GLU A 55 -5.63 -11.87 16.61
CA GLU A 55 -4.41 -12.41 17.21
C GLU A 55 -3.18 -11.58 16.81
N VAL A 56 -3.10 -11.14 15.55
CA VAL A 56 -2.06 -10.20 15.11
C VAL A 56 -2.12 -8.91 15.92
N LEU A 57 -3.31 -8.38 16.17
CA LEU A 57 -3.51 -7.17 16.96
C LEU A 57 -3.11 -7.36 18.43
N GLU A 58 -3.43 -8.50 19.04
CA GLU A 58 -3.03 -8.83 20.41
C GLU A 58 -1.50 -8.89 20.53
N GLN A 59 -0.84 -9.61 19.62
CA GLN A 59 0.63 -9.69 19.58
C GLN A 59 1.25 -8.29 19.40
N MET A 60 0.71 -7.48 18.48
CA MET A 60 1.19 -6.12 18.24
C MET A 60 1.01 -5.18 19.45
N ASN A 61 -0.10 -5.27 20.19
CA ASN A 61 -0.30 -4.46 21.39
C ASN A 61 0.64 -4.86 22.54
N SER A 62 1.16 -6.10 22.54
CA SER A 62 2.13 -6.57 23.55
C SER A 62 3.56 -6.04 23.30
N VAL A 63 3.85 -5.54 22.09
CA VAL A 63 5.18 -5.04 21.73
C VAL A 63 5.41 -3.65 22.32
N PRO A 64 6.44 -3.45 23.17
CA PRO A 64 6.71 -2.16 23.79
C PRO A 64 7.49 -1.24 22.82
N PHE A 65 6.81 -0.70 21.81
CA PHE A 65 7.41 0.19 20.81
C PHE A 65 8.08 1.43 21.41
N GLU A 66 7.63 1.89 22.57
CA GLU A 66 8.22 3.02 23.30
C GLU A 66 9.68 2.76 23.73
N ASN A 67 10.05 1.49 23.91
CA ASN A 67 11.38 1.06 24.32
C ASN A 67 12.29 0.72 23.12
N VAL A 68 11.77 0.78 21.90
CA VAL A 68 12.54 0.52 20.69
C VAL A 68 13.50 1.69 20.49
N SER A 69 14.80 1.37 20.42
CA SER A 69 15.84 2.37 20.22
C SER A 69 15.59 3.16 18.93
N MET A 70 15.85 4.48 18.95
CA MET A 70 15.85 5.30 17.73
C MET A 70 16.77 4.76 16.62
N ASN A 71 17.72 3.89 16.98
CA ASN A 71 18.64 3.23 16.06
C ASN A 71 18.10 1.94 15.42
N ASP A 72 16.88 1.49 15.74
CA ASP A 72 16.21 0.37 15.07
C ASP A 72 15.01 0.88 14.25
N PRO A 73 15.25 1.44 13.06
CA PRO A 73 14.20 1.95 12.19
C PRO A 73 13.29 0.82 11.67
N SER A 74 13.85 -0.38 11.49
CA SER A 74 13.20 -1.57 10.93
C SER A 74 11.97 -1.97 11.72
N SER A 75 12.13 -2.16 13.02
CA SER A 75 11.00 -2.54 13.88
C SER A 75 9.85 -1.53 13.81
N LEU A 76 10.16 -0.23 13.73
CA LEU A 76 9.15 0.82 13.70
C LEU A 76 8.34 0.82 12.41
N TYR A 77 8.98 0.82 11.23
CA TYR A 77 8.21 0.86 9.98
C TYR A 77 7.55 -0.48 9.65
N ILE A 78 8.14 -1.63 10.04
CA ILE A 78 7.49 -2.95 9.88
C ILE A 78 6.27 -3.03 10.79
N GLY A 79 6.40 -2.65 12.07
CA GLY A 79 5.28 -2.63 13.00
C GLY A 79 4.16 -1.68 12.54
N SER A 80 4.54 -0.54 11.97
CA SER A 80 3.59 0.40 11.37
C SER A 80 2.88 -0.19 10.16
N ALA A 81 3.59 -0.90 9.27
CA ALA A 81 2.99 -1.59 8.14
C ALA A 81 1.97 -2.66 8.59
N ILE A 82 2.23 -3.38 9.67
CA ILE A 82 1.26 -4.34 10.24
C ILE A 82 -0.01 -3.62 10.72
N PHE A 83 0.12 -2.50 11.46
CA PHE A 83 -1.03 -1.71 11.88
C PHE A 83 -1.80 -1.10 10.70
N MET A 84 -1.10 -0.73 9.63
CA MET A 84 -1.73 -0.26 8.39
C MET A 84 -2.55 -1.35 7.71
N ASN A 85 -2.04 -2.58 7.62
CA ASN A 85 -2.78 -3.73 7.11
C ASN A 85 -4.01 -4.08 7.97
N LEU A 86 -3.98 -3.76 9.27
CA LEU A 86 -5.13 -3.87 10.18
C LEU A 86 -6.11 -2.69 10.06
N GLY A 87 -5.86 -1.73 9.18
CA GLY A 87 -6.70 -0.52 9.05
C GLY A 87 -6.60 0.43 10.24
N MET A 88 -5.48 0.44 10.96
CA MET A 88 -5.26 1.26 12.17
C MET A 88 -4.13 2.31 11.97
N PRO A 89 -4.29 3.30 11.06
CA PRO A 89 -3.26 4.29 10.76
C PRO A 89 -2.87 5.17 11.96
N GLU A 90 -3.78 5.41 12.91
CA GLU A 90 -3.48 6.16 14.13
C GLU A 90 -2.48 5.45 15.04
N LYS A 91 -2.59 4.11 15.15
CA LYS A 91 -1.63 3.31 15.92
C LYS A 91 -0.28 3.26 15.22
N ALA A 92 -0.27 3.13 13.89
CA ALA A 92 0.94 3.22 13.09
C ALA A 92 1.68 4.56 13.34
N LEU A 93 0.96 5.69 13.31
CA LEU A 93 1.56 7.00 13.59
C LEU A 93 2.17 7.12 15.00
N ARG A 94 1.54 6.53 16.02
CA ARG A 94 2.12 6.49 17.37
C ARG A 94 3.44 5.75 17.41
N VAL A 95 3.54 4.60 16.74
CA VAL A 95 4.79 3.84 16.62
C VAL A 95 5.86 4.66 15.89
N LEU A 96 5.52 5.28 14.76
CA LEU A 96 6.46 6.06 13.95
C LEU A 96 7.01 7.28 14.67
N HIS A 97 6.26 7.86 15.62
CA HIS A 97 6.70 9.01 16.40
C HIS A 97 8.00 8.74 17.20
N HIS A 98 8.26 7.47 17.53
CA HIS A 98 9.49 7.08 18.23
C HIS A 98 10.73 7.03 17.31
N GLY A 99 10.55 7.08 15.99
CA GLY A 99 11.63 7.03 15.00
C GLY A 99 11.94 8.40 14.39
N SER A 100 13.21 8.64 14.04
CA SER A 100 13.67 9.92 13.44
C SER A 100 14.33 9.79 12.06
N ASN A 101 14.07 8.70 11.34
CA ASN A 101 14.62 8.42 10.01
C ASN A 101 13.64 8.75 8.86
N LEU A 102 14.17 8.87 7.65
CA LEU A 102 13.39 9.23 6.45
C LEU A 102 12.34 8.17 6.05
N ILE A 103 12.58 6.89 6.32
CA ILE A 103 11.63 5.81 6.01
C ILE A 103 10.39 5.90 6.92
N CYS A 104 10.60 6.19 8.22
CA CYS A 104 9.52 6.42 9.17
C CYS A 104 8.77 7.72 8.87
N ASP A 105 9.48 8.79 8.51
CA ASP A 105 8.85 10.04 8.06
C ASP A 105 8.00 9.78 6.79
N ALA A 106 8.48 8.98 5.82
CA ALA A 106 7.74 8.59 4.61
C ALA A 106 6.47 7.77 4.94
N MET A 107 6.61 6.75 5.79
CA MET A 107 5.46 5.95 6.25
C MET A 107 4.44 6.83 7.01
N ALA A 108 4.90 7.83 7.77
CA ALA A 108 4.03 8.75 8.47
C ALA A 108 3.25 9.65 7.51
N VAL A 109 3.89 10.13 6.42
CA VAL A 109 3.19 10.81 5.32
C VAL A 109 2.08 9.92 4.78
N HIS A 110 2.40 8.66 4.43
CA HIS A 110 1.43 7.71 3.91
C HIS A 110 0.23 7.51 4.86
N CYS A 111 0.49 7.32 6.16
CA CYS A 111 -0.56 7.21 7.19
C CYS A 111 -1.45 8.46 7.26
N LEU A 112 -0.86 9.66 7.20
CA LEU A 112 -1.59 10.93 7.26
C LEU A 112 -2.45 11.18 6.02
N LEU A 113 -1.98 10.75 4.85
CA LEU A 113 -2.75 10.81 3.61
C LEU A 113 -4.00 9.92 3.70
N ILE A 114 -3.88 8.70 4.24
CA ILE A 114 -5.03 7.82 4.47
C ILE A 114 -6.02 8.44 5.48
N LEU A 115 -5.52 9.15 6.48
CA LEU A 115 -6.34 9.90 7.44
C LEU A 115 -6.93 11.21 6.86
N ASN A 116 -6.71 11.49 5.57
CA ASN A 116 -7.13 12.73 4.90
C ASN A 116 -6.58 14.01 5.56
N ARG A 117 -5.39 13.94 6.16
CA ARG A 117 -4.69 15.06 6.81
C ARG A 117 -3.55 15.59 5.94
N LEU A 118 -3.92 16.15 4.79
CA LEU A 118 -2.99 16.75 3.82
C LEU A 118 -2.11 17.84 4.44
N ASP A 119 -2.65 18.62 5.39
CA ASP A 119 -1.95 19.67 6.10
C ASP A 119 -0.74 19.15 6.88
N LEU A 120 -0.94 18.09 7.67
CA LEU A 120 0.11 17.47 8.46
C LEU A 120 1.10 16.71 7.58
N ALA A 121 0.61 16.02 6.53
CA ALA A 121 1.46 15.34 5.57
C ALA A 121 2.45 16.32 4.92
N GLY A 122 1.97 17.49 4.48
CA GLY A 122 2.83 18.54 3.91
C GLY A 122 3.87 19.11 4.88
N ASN A 123 3.63 19.08 6.20
CA ASN A 123 4.64 19.45 7.19
C ASN A 123 5.78 18.43 7.26
N ILE A 124 5.45 17.14 7.22
CA ILE A 124 6.45 16.06 7.23
C ILE A 124 7.23 16.05 5.92
N VAL A 125 6.57 16.21 4.77
CA VAL A 125 7.24 16.32 3.46
C VAL A 125 8.27 17.45 3.47
N ARG A 126 7.92 18.65 3.96
CA ARG A 126 8.88 19.77 4.08
C ARG A 126 10.05 19.45 5.02
N LYS A 127 9.77 18.77 6.15
CA LYS A 127 10.81 18.28 7.06
C LYS A 127 11.75 17.30 6.36
N MET A 128 11.21 16.38 5.55
CA MET A 128 11.99 15.40 4.80
C MET A 128 12.82 16.05 3.70
N GLN A 129 12.26 17.04 2.99
CA GLN A 129 12.96 17.82 1.96
C GLN A 129 14.22 18.46 2.53
N ASN A 130 14.11 19.11 3.69
CA ASN A 130 15.25 19.74 4.36
C ASN A 130 16.31 18.75 4.86
N LYS A 131 15.95 17.47 5.07
CA LYS A 131 16.88 16.43 5.49
C LYS A 131 17.65 15.85 4.30
N ASN A 132 16.94 15.41 3.26
CA ASN A 132 17.53 14.84 2.04
C ASN A 132 16.47 14.71 0.92
N GLU A 133 16.47 15.67 0.00
CA GLU A 133 15.56 15.68 -1.16
C GLU A 133 15.92 14.66 -2.25
N ASP A 134 17.15 14.13 -2.27
CA ASP A 134 17.58 13.11 -3.24
C ASP A 134 17.25 11.68 -2.79
N SER A 135 16.75 11.52 -1.56
CA SER A 135 16.43 10.20 -1.02
C SER A 135 15.20 9.61 -1.70
N LEU A 136 15.27 8.32 -2.03
CA LEU A 136 14.14 7.60 -2.63
C LEU A 136 12.88 7.67 -1.73
N ALA A 137 13.06 7.61 -0.41
CA ALA A 137 11.96 7.72 0.56
C ALA A 137 11.24 9.08 0.47
N TYR A 138 11.99 10.17 0.32
CA TYR A 138 11.39 11.49 0.10
C TYR A 138 10.70 11.59 -1.25
N GLN A 139 11.36 11.19 -2.33
CA GLN A 139 10.81 11.31 -3.68
C GLN A 139 9.48 10.55 -3.80
N LEU A 140 9.38 9.34 -3.26
CA LEU A 140 8.13 8.57 -3.23
C LEU A 140 7.07 9.22 -2.34
N ALA A 141 7.40 9.63 -1.12
CA ALA A 141 6.44 10.28 -0.21
C ALA A 141 5.93 11.62 -0.78
N PHE A 142 6.80 12.36 -1.48
CA PHE A 142 6.43 13.61 -2.14
C PHE A 142 5.53 13.37 -3.36
N ALA A 143 5.80 12.34 -4.16
CA ALA A 143 4.93 11.96 -5.26
C ALA A 143 3.53 11.56 -4.76
N GLU A 144 3.43 10.75 -3.70
CA GLU A 144 2.14 10.40 -3.07
C GLU A 144 1.39 11.63 -2.54
N PHE A 145 2.11 12.55 -1.89
CA PHE A 145 1.54 13.81 -1.42
C PHE A 145 1.01 14.66 -2.57
N CYS A 146 1.76 14.78 -3.68
CA CYS A 146 1.34 15.51 -4.87
C CYS A 146 0.10 14.88 -5.54
N LEU A 147 0.02 13.55 -5.58
CA LEU A 147 -1.18 12.84 -6.05
C LEU A 147 -2.40 13.16 -5.19
N ALA A 148 -2.24 13.12 -3.86
CA ALA A 148 -3.32 13.39 -2.92
C ALA A 148 -3.76 14.86 -2.92
N GLN A 149 -2.84 15.79 -3.19
CA GLN A 149 -3.15 17.22 -3.32
C GLN A 149 -3.94 17.53 -4.61
N GLY A 150 -3.64 16.83 -5.71
CA GLY A 150 -4.31 17.00 -6.99
C GLY A 150 -4.01 18.35 -7.69
N GLY A 151 -4.79 18.66 -8.72
CA GLY A 151 -4.64 19.89 -9.51
C GLY A 151 -3.29 19.96 -10.22
N ASP A 152 -2.63 21.12 -10.16
CA ASP A 152 -1.34 21.36 -10.84
C ASP A 152 -0.22 20.42 -10.36
N LYS A 153 -0.34 19.90 -9.13
CA LYS A 153 0.63 18.98 -8.52
C LYS A 153 0.64 17.59 -9.14
N LEU A 154 -0.39 17.22 -9.92
CA LEU A 154 -0.41 15.94 -10.61
C LEU A 154 0.73 15.80 -11.62
N ASN A 155 1.10 16.89 -12.31
CA ASN A 155 2.22 16.86 -13.27
C ASN A 155 3.55 16.67 -12.54
N GLU A 156 3.68 17.25 -11.35
CA GLU A 156 4.87 17.07 -10.51
C GLU A 156 5.00 15.61 -10.05
N ALA A 157 3.90 14.98 -9.61
CA ALA A 157 3.90 13.55 -9.27
C ALA A 157 4.31 12.68 -10.47
N LEU A 158 3.76 12.96 -11.66
CA LEU A 158 4.09 12.23 -12.89
C LEU A 158 5.59 12.32 -13.21
N ASN A 159 6.16 13.52 -13.16
CA ASN A 159 7.57 13.75 -13.43
C ASN A 159 8.45 13.00 -12.43
N ILE A 160 8.12 13.02 -11.13
CA ILE A 160 8.89 12.29 -10.12
C ILE A 160 8.89 10.78 -10.42
N TYR A 161 7.74 10.19 -10.74
CA TYR A 161 7.70 8.76 -11.07
C TYR A 161 8.45 8.42 -12.38
N GLN A 162 8.50 9.33 -13.35
CA GLN A 162 9.29 9.16 -14.58
C GLN A 162 10.79 9.24 -14.30
N GLU A 163 11.23 10.24 -13.53
CA GLU A 163 12.63 10.37 -13.11
C GLU A 163 13.09 9.15 -12.29
N LEU A 164 12.25 8.68 -11.37
CA LEU A 164 12.51 7.45 -10.62
C LEU A 164 12.59 6.24 -11.55
N GLN A 165 11.73 6.13 -12.56
CA GLN A 165 11.78 5.04 -13.54
C GLN A 165 13.06 5.10 -14.39
N GLU A 166 13.55 6.29 -14.75
CA GLU A 166 14.78 6.46 -15.54
C GLU A 166 16.03 6.19 -14.71
N LYS A 167 16.05 6.65 -13.45
CA LYS A 167 17.16 6.46 -12.52
C LYS A 167 17.27 5.00 -12.07
N TYR A 168 16.12 4.35 -11.89
CA TYR A 168 16.03 2.94 -11.50
C TYR A 168 15.57 2.10 -12.70
N LYS A 169 15.16 0.85 -12.47
CA LYS A 169 14.51 0.04 -13.51
C LYS A 169 12.99 0.22 -13.41
N PRO A 170 12.25 0.07 -14.52
CA PRO A 170 10.79 0.05 -14.45
C PRO A 170 10.31 -1.04 -13.50
N SER A 171 9.41 -0.67 -12.61
CA SER A 171 8.71 -1.57 -11.71
C SER A 171 7.21 -1.36 -11.85
N ALA A 172 6.42 -2.38 -11.51
CA ALA A 172 4.96 -2.29 -11.54
C ALA A 172 4.45 -1.10 -10.70
N LEU A 173 5.08 -0.84 -9.55
CA LEU A 173 4.74 0.28 -8.67
C LEU A 173 4.99 1.65 -9.31
N LEU A 174 6.14 1.86 -9.95
CA LEU A 174 6.44 3.16 -10.58
C LEU A 174 5.54 3.42 -11.80
N LEU A 175 5.31 2.40 -12.63
CA LEU A 175 4.39 2.50 -13.76
C LEU A 175 2.95 2.75 -13.31
N ASN A 176 2.52 2.09 -12.23
CA ASN A 176 1.22 2.32 -11.62
C ASN A 176 1.09 3.75 -11.07
N GLY A 177 2.13 4.28 -10.42
CA GLY A 177 2.17 5.67 -9.94
C GLY A 177 1.99 6.70 -11.07
N GLN A 178 2.67 6.49 -12.20
CA GLN A 178 2.48 7.32 -13.41
C GLN A 178 1.05 7.20 -13.95
N ALA A 179 0.51 5.98 -14.03
CA ALA A 179 -0.85 5.75 -14.49
C ALA A 179 -1.88 6.45 -13.58
N VAL A 180 -1.71 6.39 -12.26
CA VAL A 180 -2.59 7.08 -11.30
C VAL A 180 -2.55 8.59 -11.48
N ALA A 181 -1.37 9.17 -11.73
CA ALA A 181 -1.25 10.60 -12.05
C ALA A 181 -2.05 10.96 -13.32
N LEU A 182 -1.92 10.17 -14.39
CA LEU A 182 -2.64 10.39 -15.65
C LEU A 182 -4.15 10.17 -15.52
N ILE A 183 -4.58 9.15 -14.77
CA ILE A 183 -5.99 8.90 -14.44
C ILE A 183 -6.57 10.11 -13.70
N SER A 184 -5.83 10.64 -12.73
CA SER A 184 -6.25 11.82 -11.95
C SER A 184 -6.34 13.10 -12.79
N MET A 185 -5.58 13.18 -13.89
CA MET A 185 -5.69 14.23 -14.91
C MET A 185 -6.80 13.99 -15.94
N GLY A 186 -7.50 12.84 -15.89
CA GLY A 186 -8.49 12.42 -16.88
C GLY A 186 -7.91 11.88 -18.19
N LYS A 187 -6.61 11.61 -18.25
CA LYS A 187 -5.89 11.11 -19.44
C LYS A 187 -5.88 9.57 -19.49
N TYR A 188 -7.06 8.97 -19.52
CA TYR A 188 -7.22 7.50 -19.43
C TYR A 188 -6.54 6.74 -20.58
N ALA A 189 -6.52 7.29 -21.79
CA ALA A 189 -5.90 6.65 -22.95
C ALA A 189 -4.37 6.55 -22.84
N GLU A 190 -3.73 7.51 -22.15
CA GLU A 190 -2.29 7.50 -21.88
C GLU A 190 -1.94 6.58 -20.70
N ALA A 191 -2.86 6.40 -19.74
CA ALA A 191 -2.66 5.52 -18.59
C ALA A 191 -2.74 4.02 -18.95
N GLU A 192 -3.61 3.64 -19.89
CA GLU A 192 -3.81 2.24 -20.30
C GLU A 192 -2.50 1.49 -20.68
N PRO A 193 -1.63 2.01 -21.56
CA PRO A 193 -0.38 1.32 -21.92
C PRO A 193 0.57 1.15 -20.73
N LEU A 194 0.64 2.12 -19.81
CA LEU A 194 1.49 2.02 -18.61
C LEU A 194 1.00 0.92 -17.68
N LEU A 195 -0.31 0.82 -17.49
CA LEU A 195 -0.91 -0.25 -16.67
C LEU A 195 -0.72 -1.62 -17.31
N ARG A 196 -0.79 -1.73 -18.64
CA ARG A 196 -0.47 -3.00 -19.34
C ARG A 196 0.99 -3.39 -19.10
N GLN A 197 1.91 -2.45 -19.26
CA GLN A 197 3.32 -2.70 -18.98
C GLN A 197 3.56 -3.08 -17.52
N ALA A 198 2.85 -2.47 -16.56
CA ALA A 198 2.93 -2.85 -15.15
C ALA A 198 2.47 -4.30 -14.92
N LEU A 199 1.39 -4.72 -15.57
CA LEU A 199 0.87 -6.09 -15.49
C LEU A 199 1.72 -7.12 -16.26
N ASP A 200 2.45 -6.70 -17.29
CA ASP A 200 3.44 -7.56 -17.96
C ASP A 200 4.64 -7.86 -17.03
N LEU A 201 4.99 -6.91 -16.14
CA LEU A 201 6.05 -7.09 -15.14
C LEU A 201 5.57 -7.88 -13.92
N ASP A 202 4.37 -7.58 -13.42
CA ASP A 202 3.73 -8.31 -12.32
C ASP A 202 2.24 -8.52 -12.63
N PRO A 203 1.87 -9.69 -13.17
CA PRO A 203 0.49 -10.02 -13.50
C PRO A 203 -0.46 -10.00 -12.30
N ASN A 204 0.07 -10.11 -11.07
CA ASN A 204 -0.70 -10.22 -9.84
C ASN A 204 -0.67 -8.93 -9.01
N HIS A 205 -0.21 -7.81 -9.60
CA HIS A 205 -0.21 -6.50 -8.95
C HIS A 205 -1.63 -5.95 -8.87
N SER A 206 -2.21 -6.01 -7.67
CA SER A 206 -3.65 -5.78 -7.43
C SER A 206 -4.05 -4.33 -7.70
N GLU A 207 -3.18 -3.38 -7.39
CA GLU A 207 -3.36 -1.95 -7.63
C GLU A 207 -3.43 -1.63 -9.13
N SER A 208 -2.54 -2.21 -9.94
CA SER A 208 -2.58 -2.06 -11.40
C SER A 208 -3.83 -2.67 -12.02
N LEU A 209 -4.29 -3.82 -11.53
CA LEU A 209 -5.54 -4.45 -11.98
C LEU A 209 -6.75 -3.55 -11.69
N LEU A 210 -6.79 -2.92 -10.52
CA LEU A 210 -7.86 -1.99 -10.15
C LEU A 210 -7.83 -0.70 -10.95
N ASN A 211 -6.65 -0.15 -11.20
CA ASN A 211 -6.52 1.03 -12.06
C ASN A 211 -6.87 0.70 -13.52
N MET A 212 -6.54 -0.50 -14.00
CA MET A 212 -6.94 -0.98 -15.32
C MET A 212 -8.46 -1.14 -15.42
N LEU A 213 -9.10 -1.62 -14.35
CA LEU A 213 -10.56 -1.67 -14.24
C LEU A 213 -11.16 -0.26 -14.35
N ALA A 214 -10.67 0.70 -13.58
CA ALA A 214 -11.15 2.09 -13.62
C ALA A 214 -11.00 2.69 -15.03
N VAL A 215 -9.83 2.54 -15.66
CA VAL A 215 -9.57 2.99 -17.04
C VAL A 215 -10.51 2.30 -18.04
N SER A 216 -10.77 1.00 -17.88
CA SER A 216 -11.67 0.25 -18.77
C SER A 216 -13.11 0.76 -18.70
N VAL A 217 -13.58 1.12 -17.49
CA VAL A 217 -14.91 1.73 -17.32
C VAL A 217 -14.97 3.10 -17.99
N HIS A 218 -13.97 3.96 -17.77
CA HIS A 218 -13.94 5.32 -18.34
C HIS A 218 -13.75 5.35 -19.86
N THR A 219 -13.09 4.36 -20.44
CA THR A 219 -12.89 4.24 -21.89
C THR A 219 -14.03 3.49 -22.60
N GLY A 220 -15.07 3.08 -21.87
CA GLY A 220 -16.26 2.43 -22.43
C GLY A 220 -16.00 1.00 -22.93
N LYS A 221 -15.05 0.27 -22.31
CA LYS A 221 -14.83 -1.14 -22.65
C LYS A 221 -16.06 -1.99 -22.26
N PRO A 222 -16.29 -3.13 -22.92
CA PRO A 222 -17.38 -4.02 -22.58
C PRO A 222 -17.33 -4.48 -21.12
N ALA A 223 -18.51 -4.68 -20.50
CA ALA A 223 -18.63 -5.14 -19.11
C ALA A 223 -17.89 -6.47 -18.85
N GLU A 224 -17.79 -7.34 -19.86
CA GLU A 224 -17.01 -8.58 -19.79
C GLU A 224 -15.54 -8.35 -19.45
N VAL A 225 -14.94 -7.30 -20.01
CA VAL A 225 -13.54 -6.92 -19.75
C VAL A 225 -13.38 -6.43 -18.31
N VAL A 226 -14.32 -5.61 -17.84
CA VAL A 226 -14.37 -5.11 -16.46
C VAL A 226 -14.50 -6.27 -15.47
N ASN A 227 -15.45 -7.19 -15.71
CA ASN A 227 -15.68 -8.36 -14.86
C ASN A 227 -14.47 -9.31 -14.82
N ARG A 228 -13.72 -9.42 -15.92
CA ARG A 228 -12.47 -10.18 -15.94
C ARG A 228 -11.44 -9.59 -14.98
N TYR A 229 -11.28 -8.26 -14.95
CA TYR A 229 -10.36 -7.61 -14.00
C TYR A 229 -10.81 -7.77 -12.55
N ILE A 230 -12.11 -7.69 -12.26
CA ILE A 230 -12.65 -7.99 -10.91
C ILE A 230 -12.29 -9.42 -10.49
N SER A 231 -12.46 -10.38 -11.41
CA SER A 231 -12.14 -11.79 -11.16
C SER A 231 -10.64 -11.98 -10.89
N GLN A 232 -9.77 -11.34 -11.67
CA GLN A 232 -8.33 -11.38 -11.45
C GLN A 232 -7.92 -10.79 -10.10
N VAL A 233 -8.55 -9.69 -9.66
CA VAL A 233 -8.31 -9.12 -8.32
C VAL A 233 -8.75 -10.12 -7.24
N ARG A 234 -9.91 -10.77 -7.38
CA ARG A 234 -10.37 -11.82 -6.45
C ARG A 234 -9.39 -13.00 -6.34
N ASP A 235 -8.74 -13.36 -7.45
CA ASP A 235 -7.74 -14.44 -7.45
C ASP A 235 -6.41 -14.00 -6.81
N CYS A 236 -6.00 -12.75 -7.01
CA CYS A 236 -4.70 -12.23 -6.57
C CYS A 236 -4.69 -11.72 -5.12
N ASP A 237 -5.80 -11.13 -4.67
CA ASP A 237 -5.98 -10.57 -3.33
C ASP A 237 -7.45 -10.66 -2.90
N LYS A 238 -7.77 -11.77 -2.23
CA LYS A 238 -9.12 -12.08 -1.75
C LYS A 238 -9.65 -11.11 -0.70
N VAL A 239 -8.75 -10.45 0.04
CA VAL A 239 -9.11 -9.60 1.19
C VAL A 239 -9.01 -8.12 0.82
N HIS A 240 -8.78 -7.81 -0.46
CA HIS A 240 -8.62 -6.43 -0.92
C HIS A 240 -9.84 -5.57 -0.52
N PRO A 241 -9.65 -4.38 0.09
CA PRO A 241 -10.75 -3.52 0.57
C PRO A 241 -11.79 -3.15 -0.51
N PHE A 242 -11.35 -3.03 -1.76
CA PHE A 242 -12.23 -2.83 -2.92
C PHE A 242 -13.30 -3.92 -3.05
N LEU A 243 -12.94 -5.20 -2.88
CA LEU A 243 -13.88 -6.32 -3.03
C LEU A 243 -14.93 -6.30 -1.92
N ALA A 244 -14.51 -6.04 -0.68
CA ALA A 244 -15.44 -5.87 0.44
C ALA A 244 -16.39 -4.68 0.23
N SER A 245 -15.89 -3.58 -0.34
CA SER A 245 -16.71 -2.42 -0.71
C SER A 245 -17.71 -2.76 -1.82
N LEU A 246 -17.28 -3.50 -2.85
CA LEU A 246 -18.13 -3.94 -3.95
C LEU A 246 -19.27 -4.84 -3.44
N ASP A 247 -18.94 -5.89 -2.68
CA ASP A 247 -19.93 -6.81 -2.12
C ASP A 247 -20.92 -6.07 -1.18
N ARG A 248 -20.43 -5.08 -0.42
CA ARG A 248 -21.28 -4.22 0.40
C ARG A 248 -22.24 -3.39 -0.45
N MET A 249 -21.76 -2.79 -1.53
CA MET A 249 -22.60 -1.98 -2.43
C MET A 249 -23.66 -2.84 -3.13
N ASP A 250 -23.32 -4.06 -3.53
CA ASP A 250 -24.26 -5.02 -4.11
C ASP A 250 -25.38 -5.40 -3.12
N ASN A 251 -25.02 -5.63 -1.85
CA ASN A 251 -25.99 -5.91 -0.80
C ASN A 251 -26.95 -4.73 -0.56
N VAL A 252 -26.41 -3.51 -0.43
CA VAL A 252 -27.21 -2.29 -0.26
C VAL A 252 -28.13 -2.08 -1.45
N PHE A 253 -27.63 -2.27 -2.68
CA PHE A 253 -28.45 -2.17 -3.88
C PHE A 253 -29.59 -3.20 -3.87
N GLY A 254 -29.30 -4.44 -3.47
CA GLY A 254 -30.29 -5.50 -3.32
C GLY A 254 -31.41 -5.13 -2.35
N GLU A 255 -31.06 -4.67 -1.14
CA GLU A 255 -32.02 -4.22 -0.12
C GLU A 255 -32.91 -3.08 -0.62
N VAL A 256 -32.30 -2.07 -1.23
CA VAL A 256 -33.01 -0.91 -1.77
C VAL A 256 -33.93 -1.33 -2.92
N SER A 257 -33.46 -2.17 -3.84
CA SER A 257 -34.26 -2.64 -4.98
C SER A 257 -35.53 -3.36 -4.54
N GLN A 258 -35.47 -4.13 -3.45
CA GLN A 258 -36.62 -4.82 -2.87
C GLN A 258 -37.62 -3.83 -2.26
N SER A 259 -37.15 -2.75 -1.62
CA SER A 259 -38.02 -1.71 -1.05
C SER A 259 -38.83 -0.95 -2.11
N PHE A 260 -38.31 -0.84 -3.33
CA PHE A 260 -38.97 -0.20 -4.47
C PHE A 260 -39.69 -1.20 -5.39
N ALA A 261 -39.61 -2.51 -5.12
CA ALA A 261 -40.31 -3.50 -5.90
C ALA A 261 -41.83 -3.33 -5.72
N PRO A 262 -42.62 -3.36 -6.81
CA PRO A 262 -44.07 -3.19 -6.71
C PRO A 262 -44.65 -4.28 -5.80
N VAL A 263 -45.33 -3.85 -4.74
CA VAL A 263 -46.08 -4.76 -3.86
C VAL A 263 -47.11 -5.47 -4.75
N THR A 264 -46.92 -6.77 -4.93
CA THR A 264 -47.84 -7.59 -5.70
C THR A 264 -49.16 -7.64 -4.92
N MET A 265 -50.11 -6.75 -5.24
CA MET A 265 -51.47 -6.83 -4.72
C MET A 265 -52.06 -8.16 -5.21
N ARG A 266 -52.23 -9.11 -4.29
CA ARG A 266 -53.03 -10.32 -4.50
C ARG A 266 -54.50 -10.03 -4.28
#